data_AF-A0A829M1D0-F1
#
_entry.id   AF-A0A829M1D0-F1
#
_cell.length_a   1.000
_cell.length_b   1.000
_cell.length_c   1.000
_cell.angle_alpha   90.00
_cell.angle_beta   90.00
_cell.angle_gamma   90.00
#
_symmetry.space_group_name_H-M   'P 1'
#
loop_
_entity.id
_entity.type
_entity.pdbx_description
1 polymer ?
#
loop_
_entity_poly.entity_id
_entity_poly.type
_entity_poly.pdbx_seq_one_letter_code
_entity_poly.pdbx_strand_id
1 'polypeptide(L)'
;MIVASLLARYIPEKIYAPLIGLVLVVLGVQMYFRKVRQTEDIHVDRVKAAYYAILSGLMIGIGGLSGGGVIMAGLLAMGEDMLGTVATSSFILVWTSLIGAVMHMTGGGVSYFYALLLIIGSVTGALIAPRVLSRVNRATFDRICKPVISLIVILMGLQMIF
;
A
#
# COMPACT_ATOMS: atom_id res chain seq x y z
N MET A 1 8.01 10.09 -4.83
CA MET A 1 7.82 10.31 -3.38
C MET A 1 8.25 11.71 -2.93
N ILE A 2 9.52 12.12 -3.07
CA ILE A 2 9.96 13.48 -2.68
C ILE A 2 9.18 14.58 -3.42
N VAL A 3 9.05 14.45 -4.75
CA VAL A 3 8.26 15.37 -5.58
C VAL A 3 6.79 15.40 -5.15
N ALA A 4 6.20 14.24 -4.82
CA ALA A 4 4.81 14.13 -4.35
C ALA A 4 4.61 14.75 -2.96
N SER A 5 5.58 14.59 -2.05
CA SER A 5 5.57 15.19 -0.70
C SER A 5 5.74 16.71 -0.77
N LEU A 6 6.55 17.22 -1.69
CA LEU A 6 6.68 18.66 -1.95
C LEU A 6 5.42 19.25 -2.59
N LEU A 7 4.81 18.53 -3.54
CA LEU A 7 3.52 18.89 -4.13
C LEU A 7 2.38 18.85 -3.11
N ALA A 8 2.39 17.92 -2.16
CA ALA A 8 1.40 17.84 -1.08
C ALA A 8 1.38 19.13 -0.24
N ARG A 9 2.54 19.77 -0.04
CA ARG A 9 2.64 21.03 0.71
C ARG A 9 1.93 22.20 0.02
N TYR A 10 1.65 22.09 -1.28
CA TYR A 10 1.00 23.12 -2.10
C TYR A 10 -0.46 22.79 -2.46
N ILE A 11 -0.95 21.60 -2.11
CA ILE A 11 -2.32 21.16 -2.41
C ILE A 11 -3.20 21.37 -1.16
N PRO A 12 -4.31 22.12 -1.25
CA PRO A 12 -5.22 22.35 -0.13
C PRO A 12 -5.77 21.05 0.47
N GLU A 13 -5.85 20.99 1.80
CA GLU A 13 -6.42 19.87 2.59
C GLU A 13 -7.78 19.40 2.10
N LYS A 14 -8.60 20.36 1.70
CA LYS A 14 -9.96 20.15 1.20
C LYS A 14 -10.03 19.38 -0.13
N ILE A 15 -8.92 19.28 -0.88
CA ILE A 15 -8.88 18.63 -2.20
C ILE A 15 -8.22 17.25 -2.10
N TYR A 16 -7.16 17.09 -1.30
CA TYR A 16 -6.43 15.83 -1.27
C TYR A 16 -7.10 14.75 -0.40
N ALA A 17 -7.76 15.14 0.70
CA ALA A 17 -8.46 14.21 1.58
C ALA A 17 -9.57 13.42 0.84
N PRO A 18 -10.47 14.08 0.08
CA PRO A 18 -11.46 13.36 -0.72
C PRO A 18 -10.84 12.59 -1.89
N LEU A 19 -9.70 13.02 -2.45
CA LEU A 19 -9.01 12.30 -3.53
C LEU A 19 -8.47 10.95 -3.05
N ILE A 20 -7.77 10.91 -1.92
CA ILE A 20 -7.24 9.68 -1.33
C ILE A 20 -8.38 8.80 -0.84
N GLY A 21 -9.39 9.40 -0.22
CA GLY A 21 -10.61 8.70 0.17
C GLY A 21 -11.30 8.03 -1.01
N LEU A 22 -11.46 8.72 -2.14
CA LEU A 22 -12.00 8.14 -3.38
C LEU A 22 -11.16 6.97 -3.89
N VAL A 23 -9.83 7.10 -3.90
CA VAL A 23 -8.91 6.02 -4.29
C VAL A 23 -9.04 4.80 -3.37
N LEU A 24 -9.13 5.01 -2.05
CA LEU A 24 -9.33 3.94 -1.06
C LEU A 24 -10.69 3.27 -1.24
N VAL A 25 -11.75 4.02 -1.47
CA VAL A 25 -13.09 3.46 -1.74
C VAL A 25 -13.07 2.65 -3.03
N VAL A 26 -12.49 3.17 -4.12
CA VAL A 26 -12.36 2.43 -5.40
C VAL A 26 -11.55 1.15 -5.21
N LEU A 27 -10.43 1.19 -4.49
CA LEU A 27 -9.61 0.02 -4.21
C LEU A 27 -10.34 -0.98 -3.29
N GLY A 28 -11.05 -0.49 -2.26
CA GLY A 28 -11.82 -1.33 -1.35
C GLY A 28 -12.96 -2.06 -2.06
N VAL A 29 -13.70 -1.36 -2.91
CA VAL A 29 -14.76 -1.92 -3.77
C VAL A 29 -14.16 -2.89 -4.78
N GLN A 30 -13.04 -2.53 -5.43
CA GLN A 30 -12.33 -3.46 -6.31
C GLN A 30 -11.89 -4.71 -5.56
N MET A 31 -11.39 -4.61 -4.33
CA MET A 31 -10.96 -5.75 -3.53
C MET A 31 -12.14 -6.60 -3.01
N TYR A 32 -13.33 -6.01 -2.88
CA TYR A 32 -14.56 -6.74 -2.56
C TYR A 32 -15.00 -7.62 -3.73
N PHE A 33 -15.02 -7.04 -4.94
CA PHE A 33 -15.48 -7.73 -6.14
C PHE A 33 -14.39 -8.57 -6.82
N ARG A 34 -13.11 -8.23 -6.62
CA ARG A 34 -11.98 -9.08 -7.04
C ARG A 34 -11.72 -10.13 -5.99
N LYS A 35 -11.95 -11.38 -6.38
CA LYS A 35 -11.31 -12.54 -5.77
C LYS A 35 -9.80 -12.24 -5.70
N VAL A 36 -9.24 -11.92 -4.52
CA VAL A 36 -7.79 -11.70 -4.34
C VAL A 36 -7.08 -12.82 -5.05
N ARG A 37 -6.55 -12.43 -6.19
CA ARG A 37 -5.69 -13.19 -7.04
C ARG A 37 -4.57 -12.18 -7.21
N GLN A 38 -3.47 -12.46 -6.53
CA GLN A 38 -2.20 -11.74 -6.59
C GLN A 38 -1.55 -11.81 -7.99
N THR A 39 -2.36 -11.90 -9.04
CA THR A 39 -1.96 -12.12 -10.42
C THR A 39 -3.10 -11.59 -11.26
N GLU A 40 -3.12 -10.28 -11.46
CA GLU A 40 -3.64 -9.83 -12.73
C GLU A 40 -2.48 -9.87 -13.71
N ASP A 41 -2.61 -10.76 -14.69
CA ASP A 41 -1.88 -10.74 -15.95
C ASP A 41 -2.23 -9.43 -16.67
N ILE A 42 -1.63 -8.33 -16.24
CA ILE A 42 -1.77 -7.04 -16.91
C ILE A 42 -0.94 -7.13 -18.18
N HIS A 43 -1.63 -7.17 -19.32
CA HIS A 43 -1.03 -7.06 -20.64
C HIS A 43 -0.08 -5.86 -20.70
N VAL A 44 1.12 -6.14 -21.19
CA VAL A 44 2.27 -5.25 -21.26
C VAL A 44 1.89 -3.96 -21.98
N ASP A 45 1.91 -2.86 -21.24
CA ASP A 45 1.66 -1.54 -21.80
C ASP A 45 2.54 -0.53 -21.04
N ARG A 46 3.61 -0.06 -21.69
CA ARG A 46 4.61 0.86 -21.08
C ARG A 46 3.97 2.10 -20.46
N VAL A 47 2.88 2.56 -21.08
CA VAL A 47 2.10 3.71 -20.61
C VAL A 47 1.38 3.40 -19.30
N LYS A 48 0.86 2.18 -19.14
CA LYS A 48 0.22 1.72 -17.90
C LYS A 48 1.23 1.55 -16.77
N ALA A 49 2.43 1.04 -17.07
CA ALA A 49 3.50 0.92 -16.07
C ALA A 49 3.91 2.30 -15.50
N ALA A 50 4.06 3.31 -16.36
CA ALA A 50 4.33 4.68 -15.93
C ALA A 50 3.18 5.25 -15.07
N TYR A 51 1.92 4.99 -15.46
CA TYR A 51 0.76 5.39 -14.68
C TYR A 51 0.74 4.77 -13.28
N TYR A 52 1.00 3.46 -13.14
CA TYR A 52 1.09 2.79 -11.84
C TYR A 52 2.27 3.29 -11.00
N ALA A 53 3.41 3.62 -11.62
CA ALA A 53 4.56 4.22 -10.92
C ALA A 53 4.24 5.61 -10.35
N ILE A 54 3.54 6.45 -11.12
CA ILE A 54 3.10 7.77 -10.65
C ILE A 54 2.06 7.64 -9.54
N LEU A 55 1.07 6.76 -9.72
CA LEU A 55 0.00 6.55 -8.76
C LEU A 55 0.52 5.99 -7.43
N SER A 56 1.43 5.01 -7.47
CA SER A 56 2.10 4.50 -6.27
C SER A 56 2.93 5.57 -5.58
N GLY A 57 3.70 6.35 -6.33
CA GLY A 57 4.49 7.46 -5.79
C GLY A 57 3.65 8.55 -5.12
N LEU A 58 2.42 8.78 -5.61
CA LEU A 58 1.45 9.69 -5.03
C LEU A 58 0.81 9.11 -3.75
N MET A 59 0.40 7.84 -3.77
CA MET A 59 -0.16 7.16 -2.59
C MET A 59 0.83 7.14 -1.42
N ILE A 60 2.11 6.86 -1.70
CA ILE A 60 3.16 6.83 -0.69
C ILE A 60 3.51 8.23 -0.20
N GLY A 61 3.56 9.20 -1.12
CA GLY A 61 3.99 10.57 -0.81
C GLY A 61 2.93 11.42 -0.10
N ILE A 62 1.64 11.23 -0.41
CA ILE A 62 0.54 12.05 0.13
C ILE A 62 -0.26 11.29 1.19
N GLY A 63 -0.61 10.03 0.93
CA GLY A 63 -1.47 9.26 1.82
C GLY A 63 -0.74 8.49 2.93
N GLY A 64 0.60 8.47 2.93
CA GLY A 64 1.37 7.64 3.87
C GLY A 64 1.11 6.14 3.73
N LEU A 65 0.47 5.72 2.62
CA LEU A 65 0.12 4.34 2.34
C LEU A 65 1.29 3.62 1.69
N SER A 66 1.48 2.34 2.01
CA SER A 66 2.62 1.54 1.59
C SER A 66 2.80 1.39 0.06
N GLY A 67 1.78 1.65 -0.77
CA GLY A 67 1.88 1.62 -2.24
C GLY A 67 2.24 0.26 -2.87
N GLY A 68 2.50 -0.77 -2.06
CA GLY A 68 3.08 -2.04 -2.47
C GLY A 68 2.30 -2.76 -3.57
N GLY A 69 0.97 -2.83 -3.45
CA GLY A 69 0.13 -3.46 -4.48
C GLY A 69 0.21 -2.77 -5.85
N VAL A 70 0.37 -1.45 -5.87
CA VAL A 70 0.48 -0.67 -7.10
C VAL A 70 1.89 -0.77 -7.70
N ILE A 71 2.93 -0.82 -6.85
CA ILE A 71 4.32 -1.09 -7.25
C ILE A 71 4.42 -2.47 -7.91
N MET A 72 3.84 -3.49 -7.25
CA MET A 72 3.78 -4.87 -7.75
C MET A 72 3.10 -4.94 -9.12
N ALA A 73 1.96 -4.27 -9.28
CA ALA A 73 1.25 -4.18 -10.56
C ALA A 73 2.08 -3.47 -11.65
N GLY A 74 2.82 -2.41 -11.29
CA GLY A 74 3.70 -1.69 -12.20
C GLY A 74 4.88 -2.55 -12.70
N LEU A 75 5.52 -3.30 -11.80
CA LEU A 75 6.64 -4.20 -12.13
C LEU A 75 6.18 -5.39 -12.99
N LEU A 76 5.03 -6.01 -12.67
CA LEU A 76 4.44 -7.06 -13.52
C LEU A 76 4.08 -6.52 -14.92
N ALA A 77 3.55 -5.28 -15.00
CA ALA A 77 3.25 -4.64 -16.27
C ALA A 77 4.51 -4.32 -17.12
N MET A 78 5.69 -4.28 -16.51
CA MET A 78 6.98 -4.14 -17.21
C MET A 78 7.52 -5.49 -17.75
N GLY A 79 6.84 -6.60 -17.48
CA GLY A 79 7.24 -7.94 -17.94
C GLY A 79 8.30 -8.61 -17.07
N GLU A 80 8.48 -8.15 -15.82
CA GLU A 80 9.38 -8.81 -14.87
C GLU A 80 8.76 -10.13 -14.38
N ASP A 81 9.60 -11.14 -14.12
CA ASP A 81 9.15 -12.39 -13.52
C ASP A 81 8.52 -12.14 -12.14
N MET A 82 7.57 -12.96 -11.72
CA MET A 82 6.83 -12.78 -10.48
C MET A 82 7.77 -12.80 -9.26
N LEU A 83 8.81 -13.64 -9.29
CA LEU A 83 9.85 -13.66 -8.26
C LEU A 83 10.67 -12.36 -8.25
N GLY A 84 11.06 -11.86 -9.42
CA GLY A 84 11.77 -10.59 -9.56
C GLY A 84 10.94 -9.41 -9.05
N THR A 85 9.67 -9.36 -9.45
CA THR A 85 8.71 -8.33 -9.04
C THR A 85 8.54 -8.31 -7.52
N VAL A 86 8.41 -9.47 -6.87
CA VAL A 86 8.28 -9.59 -5.41
C VAL A 86 9.55 -9.16 -4.69
N ALA A 87 10.73 -9.53 -5.21
CA ALA A 87 12.00 -9.07 -4.67
C ALA A 87 12.16 -7.54 -4.80
N THR A 88 11.89 -6.98 -5.99
CA THR A 88 12.07 -5.55 -6.27
C THR A 88 11.07 -4.69 -5.50
N SER A 89 9.80 -5.10 -5.41
CA SER A 89 8.80 -4.36 -4.64
C SER A 89 9.09 -4.37 -3.14
N SER A 90 9.50 -5.50 -2.56
CA SER A 90 9.87 -5.58 -1.14
C SER A 90 11.10 -4.72 -0.85
N PHE A 91 12.07 -4.68 -1.76
CA PHE A 91 13.20 -3.76 -1.67
C PHE A 91 12.76 -2.29 -1.68
N ILE A 92 11.88 -1.90 -2.62
CA ILE A 92 11.33 -0.55 -2.68
C ILE A 92 10.56 -0.22 -1.40
N LEU A 93 9.73 -1.15 -0.90
CA LEU A 93 8.94 -1.00 0.32
C LEU A 93 9.79 -0.70 1.56
N VAL A 94 10.95 -1.36 1.70
CA VAL A 94 11.89 -1.10 2.79
C VAL A 94 12.40 0.34 2.73
N TRP A 95 12.85 0.79 1.56
CA TRP A 95 13.34 2.16 1.39
C TRP A 95 12.24 3.21 1.58
N THR A 96 11.05 2.98 1.04
CA THR A 96 9.92 3.92 1.21
C THR A 96 9.46 3.99 2.66
N SER A 97 9.49 2.87 3.39
CA SER A 97 9.16 2.84 4.82
C SER A 97 10.21 3.55 5.66
N LEU A 98 11.50 3.38 5.33
CA LEU A 98 12.60 4.07 6.00
C LEU A 98 12.49 5.59 5.83
N ILE A 99 12.28 6.05 4.60
CA ILE A 99 12.09 7.47 4.30
C ILE A 99 10.82 7.99 5.01
N GLY A 100 9.72 7.23 4.97
CA GLY A 100 8.48 7.58 5.67
C GLY A 100 8.67 7.72 7.19
N ALA A 101 9.43 6.82 7.80
CA ALA A 101 9.76 6.89 9.23
C ALA A 101 10.60 8.14 9.56
N VAL A 102 11.61 8.47 8.76
CA VAL A 102 12.43 9.68 8.92
C VAL A 102 11.58 10.95 8.76
N MET A 103 10.66 10.97 7.78
CA MET A 103 9.74 12.09 7.58
C MET A 103 8.78 12.28 8.76
N HIS A 104 8.30 11.19 9.37
CA HIS A 104 7.47 11.27 10.57
C HIS A 104 8.27 11.72 11.79
N MET A 105 9.51 11.24 11.95
CA MET A 105 10.42 11.65 13.03
C MET A 105 10.77 13.14 12.97
N THR A 106 10.98 13.69 11.78
CA THR A 106 11.28 15.11 11.57
C THR A 106 10.05 16.02 11.67
N GLY A 107 8.84 15.47 11.52
CA GLY A 107 7.56 16.19 11.63
C GLY A 107 7.09 16.50 13.06
N GLY A 108 7.80 16.04 14.10
CA GLY A 108 7.60 16.50 15.49
C GLY A 108 6.47 15.82 16.30
N GLY A 109 5.85 14.74 15.81
CA GLY A 109 4.71 14.08 16.46
C GLY A 109 4.93 12.66 16.98
N VAL A 110 6.17 12.15 17.00
CA VAL A 110 6.42 10.72 17.28
C VAL A 110 6.53 10.47 18.79
N SER A 111 5.51 9.82 19.35
CA SER A 111 5.63 9.23 20.68
C SER A 111 6.47 7.96 20.59
N TYR A 112 7.67 8.02 21.17
CA TYR A 112 8.64 6.93 21.19
C TYR A 112 8.08 5.61 21.76
N PHE A 113 7.12 5.69 22.69
CA PHE A 113 6.46 4.52 23.25
C PHE A 113 5.61 3.76 22.22
N TYR A 114 4.74 4.46 21.49
CA TYR A 114 3.93 3.84 20.44
C TYR A 114 4.79 3.39 19.25
N ALA A 115 5.85 4.14 18.92
CA ALA A 115 6.80 3.74 17.89
C ALA A 115 7.49 2.41 18.24
N LEU A 116 7.96 2.25 19.48
CA LEU A 116 8.58 1.00 19.94
C LEU A 116 7.60 -0.18 19.87
N LEU A 117 6.35 0.03 20.33
CA LEU A 117 5.32 -1.00 20.32
C LEU A 117 4.98 -1.45 18.89
N LEU A 118 4.89 -0.49 17.95
CA LEU A 118 4.67 -0.76 16.53
C LEU A 118 5.85 -1.50 15.88
N ILE A 119 7.10 -1.15 16.22
CA ILE A 119 8.29 -1.85 15.72
C ILE A 119 8.27 -3.31 16.18
N ILE A 120 8.06 -3.57 17.47
CA ILE A 120 8.00 -4.92 18.01
C ILE A 120 6.85 -5.71 17.36
N GLY A 121 5.64 -5.13 17.31
CA GLY A 121 4.49 -5.77 16.68
C GLY A 121 4.73 -6.09 15.19
N SER A 122 5.33 -5.16 14.44
CA SER A 122 5.60 -5.32 13.02
C SER A 122 6.66 -6.38 12.74
N VAL A 123 7.77 -6.39 13.49
CA VAL A 123 8.84 -7.39 13.35
C VAL A 123 8.32 -8.77 13.68
N THR A 124 7.62 -8.91 14.81
CA THR A 124 7.09 -10.21 15.23
C THR A 124 6.02 -10.71 14.26
N GLY A 125 5.14 -9.82 13.80
CA GLY A 125 4.13 -10.12 12.78
C GLY A 125 4.74 -10.54 11.44
N ALA A 126 5.77 -9.83 10.95
CA ALA A 126 6.46 -10.15 9.70
C ALA A 126 7.17 -11.52 9.74
N LEU A 127 7.66 -11.95 10.91
CA LEU A 127 8.28 -13.26 11.09
C LEU A 127 7.26 -14.39 11.24
N ILE A 128 6.11 -14.14 11.87
CA ILE A 128 5.06 -15.13 12.12
C ILE A 128 4.18 -15.33 10.87
N ALA A 129 3.85 -14.26 10.14
CA ALA A 129 2.92 -14.30 9.02
C ALA A 129 3.26 -15.33 7.94
N PRO A 130 4.52 -15.47 7.45
CA PRO A 130 4.86 -16.49 6.45
C PRO A 130 4.69 -17.92 6.98
N ARG A 131 5.01 -18.13 8.27
CA ARG A 131 4.92 -19.44 8.94
C ARG A 131 3.48 -19.87 9.21
N VAL A 132 2.60 -18.92 9.53
CA VAL A 132 1.17 -19.17 9.68
C VAL A 132 0.53 -19.41 8.33
N LEU A 133 0.86 -18.59 7.32
CA LEU A 133 0.33 -18.72 5.97
C LEU A 133 0.75 -20.03 5.27
N SER A 134 1.89 -20.61 5.64
CA SER A 134 2.30 -21.94 5.16
C SER A 134 1.53 -23.11 5.79
N ARG A 135 0.84 -22.90 6.92
CA ARG A 135 0.07 -23.94 7.63
C ARG A 135 -1.44 -23.81 7.48
N VAL A 136 -1.94 -22.65 7.06
CA VAL A 136 -3.37 -22.39 6.87
C VAL A 136 -3.76 -22.61 5.42
N ASN A 137 -4.94 -23.19 5.18
CA ASN A 137 -5.48 -23.31 3.82
C ASN A 137 -5.73 -21.90 3.25
N ARG A 138 -4.89 -21.52 2.27
CA ARG A 138 -4.94 -20.20 1.63
C ARG A 138 -6.34 -19.84 1.18
N ALA A 139 -7.11 -20.78 0.64
CA ALA A 139 -8.47 -20.53 0.14
C ALA A 139 -9.45 -20.09 1.24
N THR A 140 -9.35 -20.66 2.44
CA THR A 140 -10.23 -20.30 3.57
C THR A 140 -9.80 -18.99 4.22
N PHE A 141 -8.49 -18.78 4.39
CA PHE A 141 -7.93 -17.53 4.91
C PHE A 141 -8.29 -16.34 4.03
N ASP A 142 -8.10 -16.50 2.72
CA ASP A 142 -8.46 -15.52 1.72
C ASP A 142 -9.96 -15.20 1.76
N ARG A 143 -10.83 -16.20 1.93
CA ARG A 143 -12.29 -15.98 1.94
C ARG A 143 -12.76 -15.13 3.12
N ILE A 144 -12.05 -15.18 4.24
CA ILE A 144 -12.40 -14.44 5.47
C ILE A 144 -11.68 -13.09 5.51
N CYS A 145 -10.38 -13.05 5.23
CA CYS A 145 -9.60 -11.81 5.31
C CYS A 145 -9.99 -10.81 4.22
N LYS A 146 -10.33 -11.25 3.01
CA LYS A 146 -10.73 -10.34 1.92
C LYS A 146 -11.89 -9.42 2.25
N PRO A 147 -13.08 -9.92 2.64
CA PRO A 147 -14.21 -9.06 2.93
C PRO A 147 -13.95 -8.18 4.16
N VAL A 148 -13.24 -8.70 5.17
CA VAL A 148 -12.91 -7.93 6.38
C VAL A 148 -11.98 -6.76 6.05
N ILE A 149 -10.88 -7.01 5.34
CA ILE A 149 -9.93 -5.96 4.97
C ILE A 149 -10.58 -4.97 3.99
N SER A 150 -11.39 -5.45 3.05
CA SER A 150 -12.13 -4.59 2.12
C SER A 150 -13.09 -3.66 2.84
N LEU A 151 -13.86 -4.18 3.80
CA LEU A 151 -14.76 -3.37 4.61
C LEU A 151 -14.00 -2.30 5.39
N ILE A 152 -12.87 -2.66 6.03
CA ILE A 152 -12.02 -1.70 6.75
C ILE A 152 -11.51 -0.60 5.82
N VAL A 153 -11.02 -0.96 4.62
CA VAL A 153 -10.49 0.00 3.64
C VAL A 153 -11.57 0.95 3.14
N ILE A 154 -12.79 0.44 2.88
CA ILE A 154 -13.93 1.27 2.47
C ILE A 154 -14.32 2.25 3.59
N LEU A 155 -14.37 1.78 4.84
CA LEU A 155 -14.68 2.62 5.99
C LEU A 155 -13.62 3.71 6.21
N MET A 156 -12.33 3.37 6.09
CA MET A 156 -11.24 4.35 6.16
C MET A 156 -11.33 5.37 5.03
N GLY A 157 -11.63 4.93 3.80
CA GLY A 157 -11.80 5.82 2.67
C GLY A 157 -12.98 6.79 2.85
N LEU A 158 -14.11 6.31 3.35
CA LEU A 158 -15.28 7.13 3.67
C LEU A 158 -14.97 8.16 4.77
N GLN A 159 -14.30 7.74 5.85
CA GLN A 159 -13.90 8.63 6.94
C GLN A 159 -12.89 9.70 6.51
N MET A 160 -12.17 9.50 5.40
CA MET A 160 -11.25 10.50 4.86
C MET A 160 -11.95 11.54 3.97
N ILE A 161 -13.16 11.24 3.49
CA ILE A 161 -13.98 12.13 2.65
C ILE A 161 -14.86 13.05 3.50
N PHE A 162 -15.36 12.56 4.64
CA PHE A 162 -16.25 13.26 5.57
C PHE A 162 -15.49 13.80 6.78
#